data_AF-A0A7C6HHU0-F1
#
_entry.id   AF-A0A7C6HHU0-F1
#
_cell.length_a   1.000
_cell.length_b   1.000
_cell.length_c   1.000
_cell.angle_alpha   90.00
_cell.angle_beta   90.00
_cell.angle_gamma   90.00
#
_symmetry.space_group_name_H-M   'P 1'
#
loop_
_entity.id
_entity.type
_entity.pdbx_description
1 polymer ?
#
loop_
_entity_poly.entity_id
_entity_poly.type
_entity_poly.pdbx_seq_one_letter_code
_entity_poly.pdbx_strand_id
1 'polypeptide(L)'
;MTSRCYLRGDNVEEFVLPLIAISMYYMLDMYLNGERGRLYNLWMMFLNGIFVGFVFWLKFNLLGFWIGFFLFSLVRLIKYKRFGELIASLLMVLTGFVIVTAPVLLYFHGHNALDDLFYTYFYCNIFLYNSGSKLLIPVYFVFNTLKNIGQNIVLFPVMVLGIYKFALTSKYLKNRTARRFLLVTFVISYLGVTFSNVWYDYYLLIVTGFTVFGVIALYDLFEEKYRLKIVEKIPKLKDVKLMKRTIVIFSLAYVLLFNNCMPYLFRGKLEYPQYKFASIINKRENATMLNYGFVDGGFYFASGIQPEMKFFQTNNITYEEFPEMHDEQTRIIANKQVDFVVARVKKREKITDIRCPVLFENYEIIETAEDIHDRYRYILFEKKD
;
A
#
# COMPACT_ATOMS: atom_id res chain seq x y z
N MET A 1 -9.76 -7.50 2.52
CA MET A 1 -10.98 -6.66 2.56
C MET A 1 -11.59 -6.55 3.96
N THR A 2 -11.63 -7.62 4.76
CA THR A 2 -12.13 -7.55 6.16
C THR A 2 -11.00 -7.40 7.20
N SER A 3 -9.75 -7.62 6.81
CA SER A 3 -8.58 -7.47 7.68
C SER A 3 -8.19 -6.00 7.82
N ARG A 4 -7.75 -5.59 9.00
CA ARG A 4 -7.45 -4.18 9.32
C ARG A 4 -6.41 -3.54 8.39
N CYS A 5 -5.51 -4.33 7.80
CA CYS A 5 -4.57 -3.84 6.81
C CYS A 5 -5.20 -3.37 5.49
N TYR A 6 -6.49 -3.63 5.27
CA TYR A 6 -7.27 -3.07 4.18
C TYR A 6 -8.22 -2.01 4.74
N LEU A 7 -7.89 -0.73 4.60
CA LEU A 7 -8.64 0.36 5.25
C LEU A 7 -9.82 0.86 4.41
N ARG A 8 -9.56 1.68 3.38
CA ARG A 8 -10.58 2.39 2.59
C ARG A 8 -10.31 2.36 1.07
N GLY A 9 -9.42 1.49 0.61
CA GLY A 9 -8.88 1.52 -0.76
C GLY A 9 -7.72 2.51 -0.90
N ASP A 10 -7.33 2.80 -2.15
CA ASP A 10 -6.27 3.75 -2.53
C ASP A 10 -4.88 3.46 -1.93
N ASN A 11 -4.62 2.18 -1.62
CA ASN A 11 -3.31 1.76 -1.13
C ASN A 11 -2.47 1.30 -2.31
N VAL A 12 -1.25 1.83 -2.41
CA VAL A 12 -0.27 1.42 -3.43
C VAL A 12 -0.05 -0.10 -3.39
N GLU A 13 -0.07 -0.69 -2.19
CA GLU A 13 0.08 -2.12 -1.96
C GLU A 13 -0.95 -2.97 -2.75
N GLU A 14 -2.16 -2.46 -2.99
CA GLU A 14 -3.20 -3.16 -3.76
C GLU A 14 -2.81 -3.35 -5.22
N PHE A 15 -2.19 -2.33 -5.83
CA PHE A 15 -1.72 -2.38 -7.21
C PHE A 15 -0.52 -3.32 -7.39
N VAL A 16 0.25 -3.55 -6.32
CA VAL A 16 1.45 -4.40 -6.37
C VAL A 16 1.12 -5.88 -6.14
N LEU A 17 0.02 -6.20 -5.45
CA LEU A 17 -0.39 -7.59 -5.16
C LEU A 17 -0.48 -8.49 -6.42
N PRO A 18 -1.09 -8.06 -7.55
CA PRO A 18 -1.10 -8.84 -8.78
C PRO A 18 0.31 -9.12 -9.31
N LEU A 19 1.23 -8.15 -9.20
CA LEU A 19 2.61 -8.28 -9.68
C LEU A 19 3.36 -9.34 -8.86
N ILE A 20 3.16 -9.36 -7.53
CA ILE A 20 3.69 -10.41 -6.65
C ILE A 20 3.10 -11.77 -7.05
N ALA A 21 1.78 -11.86 -7.25
CA ALA A 21 1.12 -13.11 -7.59
C ALA A 21 1.64 -13.71 -8.90
N ILE A 22 1.79 -12.88 -9.95
CA ILE A 22 2.35 -13.29 -11.25
C ILE A 22 3.80 -13.77 -11.08
N SER A 23 4.63 -12.98 -10.40
CA SER A 23 6.05 -13.30 -10.18
C SER A 23 6.24 -14.59 -9.40
N MET A 24 5.43 -14.78 -8.36
CA MET A 24 5.43 -15.97 -7.51
C MET A 24 4.94 -17.21 -8.28
N TYR A 25 3.86 -17.09 -9.05
CA TYR A 25 3.32 -18.18 -9.86
C TYR A 25 4.36 -18.71 -10.84
N TYR A 26 4.92 -17.85 -11.70
CA TYR A 26 5.89 -18.28 -12.70
C TYR A 26 7.15 -18.87 -12.06
N MET A 27 7.56 -18.38 -10.88
CA MET A 27 8.73 -18.93 -10.22
C MET A 27 8.50 -20.33 -9.64
N LEU A 28 7.34 -20.53 -8.99
CA LEU A 28 6.96 -21.83 -8.47
C LEU A 28 6.79 -22.81 -9.63
N ASP A 29 6.14 -22.40 -10.72
CA ASP A 29 6.01 -23.18 -11.95
C ASP A 29 7.38 -23.61 -12.48
N MET A 30 8.32 -22.67 -12.61
CA MET A 30 9.67 -22.97 -13.10
C MET A 30 10.43 -23.95 -12.21
N TYR A 31 10.24 -23.90 -10.88
CA TYR A 31 10.84 -24.88 -9.97
C TYR A 31 10.11 -26.23 -9.94
N LEU A 32 8.82 -26.28 -10.26
CA LEU A 32 8.02 -27.51 -10.21
C LEU A 32 8.03 -28.27 -11.54
N ASN A 33 7.90 -27.55 -12.65
CA ASN A 33 7.72 -28.08 -14.00
C ASN A 33 8.95 -27.92 -14.88
N GLY A 34 9.95 -27.15 -14.45
CA GLY A 34 11.21 -27.04 -15.16
C GLY A 34 11.91 -28.40 -15.26
N GLU A 35 11.87 -29.00 -16.45
CA GLU A 35 12.71 -30.14 -16.81
C GLU A 35 14.14 -29.86 -16.35
N ARG A 36 14.66 -30.73 -15.48
CA ARG A 36 16.05 -30.82 -15.01
C ARG A 36 16.93 -29.62 -15.41
N GLY A 37 16.66 -28.45 -14.83
CA GLY A 37 17.62 -27.35 -14.85
C GLY A 37 17.42 -26.22 -15.86
N ARG A 38 16.31 -26.04 -16.58
CA ARG A 38 16.05 -24.69 -17.16
C ARG A 38 15.48 -23.75 -16.07
N LEU A 39 16.38 -23.20 -15.25
CA LEU A 39 16.14 -22.08 -14.33
C LEU A 39 15.80 -20.77 -15.06
N TYR A 40 15.70 -20.80 -16.38
CA TYR A 40 16.08 -19.68 -17.21
C TYR A 40 14.99 -19.38 -18.25
N ASN A 41 13.96 -18.68 -17.79
CA ASN A 41 13.01 -18.00 -18.66
C ASN A 41 13.36 -16.51 -18.69
N LEU A 42 14.05 -16.08 -19.75
CA LEU A 42 14.47 -14.68 -19.91
C LEU A 42 13.31 -13.71 -19.97
N TRP A 43 12.19 -14.12 -20.57
CA TRP A 43 10.98 -13.33 -20.60
C TRP A 43 10.44 -13.08 -19.20
N MET A 44 10.53 -14.07 -18.31
CA MET A 44 10.14 -13.90 -16.91
C MET A 44 11.07 -12.92 -16.18
N MET A 45 12.38 -12.98 -16.42
CA MET A 45 13.34 -12.03 -15.82
C MET A 45 13.09 -10.60 -16.31
N PHE A 46 12.83 -10.44 -17.60
CA PHE A 46 12.42 -9.16 -18.18
C PHE A 46 11.14 -8.61 -17.58
N LEU A 47 10.09 -9.44 -17.48
CA LEU A 47 8.81 -9.06 -16.90
C LEU A 47 8.95 -8.66 -15.42
N ASN A 48 9.78 -9.38 -14.65
CA ASN A 48 10.10 -8.98 -13.28
C ASN A 48 10.89 -7.68 -13.22
N GLY A 49 11.74 -7.38 -14.20
CA GLY A 49 12.39 -6.07 -14.34
C GLY A 49 11.37 -4.93 -14.52
N ILE A 50 10.36 -5.14 -15.36
CA ILE A 50 9.24 -4.20 -15.53
C ILE A 50 8.49 -4.01 -14.20
N PHE A 51 8.13 -5.10 -13.52
CA PHE A 51 7.43 -5.03 -12.24
C PHE A 51 8.24 -4.28 -11.17
N VAL A 52 9.54 -4.55 -11.09
CA VAL A 52 10.45 -3.82 -10.20
C VAL A 52 10.49 -2.35 -10.56
N GLY A 53 10.53 -1.99 -11.85
CA GLY A 53 10.45 -0.60 -12.29
C GLY A 53 9.17 0.09 -11.82
N PHE A 54 8.01 -0.55 -11.99
CA PHE A 54 6.75 0.00 -11.50
C PHE A 54 6.74 0.18 -9.99
N VAL A 55 7.10 -0.86 -9.25
CA VAL A 55 7.10 -0.82 -7.78
C VAL A 55 8.13 0.18 -7.25
N PHE A 56 9.27 0.30 -7.91
CA PHE A 56 10.32 1.25 -7.58
C PHE A 56 9.83 2.70 -7.66
N TRP A 57 9.04 3.06 -8.67
CA TRP A 57 8.48 4.42 -8.83
C TRP A 57 7.18 4.64 -8.07
N LEU A 58 6.44 3.58 -7.73
CA LEU A 58 5.29 3.66 -6.84
C LEU A 58 5.73 3.86 -5.38
N LYS A 59 6.50 2.92 -4.84
CA LYS A 59 6.99 2.92 -3.45
C LYS A 59 8.10 1.88 -3.30
N PHE A 60 9.36 2.31 -3.38
CA PHE A 60 10.52 1.40 -3.36
C PHE A 60 10.62 0.50 -2.11
N ASN A 61 10.03 0.88 -0.98
CA ASN A 61 9.98 0.02 0.22
C ASN A 61 9.16 -1.27 0.03
N LEU A 62 8.33 -1.36 -1.01
CA LEU A 62 7.56 -2.57 -1.34
C LEU A 62 8.36 -3.61 -2.14
N LEU A 63 9.64 -3.34 -2.45
CA LEU A 63 10.49 -4.22 -3.25
C LEU A 63 10.96 -5.50 -2.53
N GLY A 64 10.62 -5.69 -1.25
CA GLY A 64 11.08 -6.83 -0.43
C GLY A 64 10.87 -8.19 -1.10
N PHE A 65 9.74 -8.40 -1.78
CA PHE A 65 9.49 -9.62 -2.54
C PHE A 65 10.54 -9.86 -3.63
N TRP A 66 10.79 -8.86 -4.48
CA TRP A 66 11.73 -8.95 -5.59
C TRP A 66 13.18 -9.00 -5.14
N ILE A 67 13.53 -8.32 -4.03
CA ILE A 67 14.84 -8.46 -3.39
C ILE A 67 15.06 -9.92 -3.02
N GLY A 68 14.10 -10.55 -2.32
CA GLY A 68 14.20 -11.97 -1.97
C GLY A 68 14.23 -12.89 -3.20
N PHE A 69 13.44 -12.57 -4.22
CA PHE A 69 13.40 -13.30 -5.48
C PHE A 69 14.77 -13.30 -6.18
N PHE A 70 15.38 -12.13 -6.37
CA PHE A 70 16.63 -11.98 -7.10
C PHE A 70 17.80 -12.50 -6.29
N LEU A 71 17.86 -12.24 -4.99
CA LEU A 71 18.91 -12.79 -4.12
C LEU A 71 18.90 -14.33 -4.14
N PHE A 72 17.71 -14.94 -4.05
CA PHE A 72 17.60 -16.39 -4.12
C PHE A 72 18.08 -16.95 -5.46
N SER A 73 17.67 -16.30 -6.56
CA SER A 73 18.05 -16.70 -7.92
C SER A 73 19.55 -16.50 -8.19
N LEU A 74 20.12 -15.39 -7.72
CA LEU A 74 21.55 -15.07 -7.79
C LEU A 74 22.40 -16.13 -7.09
N VAL A 75 22.11 -16.43 -5.82
CA VAL A 75 22.84 -17.44 -5.03
C VAL A 75 22.78 -18.81 -5.71
N ARG A 76 21.65 -19.15 -6.32
CA ARG A 76 21.49 -20.40 -7.08
C ARG A 76 22.38 -20.41 -8.31
N LEU A 77 22.30 -19.41 -9.18
CA LEU A 77 23.08 -19.36 -10.42
C LEU A 77 24.60 -19.39 -10.14
N ILE A 78 25.05 -18.69 -9.10
CA ILE A 78 26.45 -18.75 -8.63
C ILE A 78 26.81 -20.16 -8.14
N LYS A 79 25.97 -20.76 -7.29
CA LYS A 79 26.21 -22.11 -6.74
C LYS A 79 26.37 -23.17 -7.83
N TYR A 80 25.60 -23.06 -8.92
CA TYR A 80 25.69 -23.99 -10.06
C TYR A 80 26.67 -23.51 -11.14
N LYS A 81 27.44 -22.44 -10.91
CA LYS A 81 28.43 -21.87 -11.85
C LYS A 81 27.84 -21.52 -13.22
N ARG A 82 26.58 -21.08 -13.27
CA ARG A 82 25.84 -20.73 -14.50
C ARG A 82 25.96 -19.23 -14.81
N PHE A 83 27.19 -18.77 -15.05
CA PHE A 83 27.49 -17.35 -15.19
C PHE A 83 26.86 -16.69 -16.43
N GLY A 84 26.79 -17.41 -17.56
CA GLY A 84 26.14 -16.88 -18.77
C GLY A 84 24.66 -16.55 -18.53
N GLU A 85 23.96 -17.44 -17.84
CA GLU A 85 22.56 -17.23 -17.47
C GLU A 85 22.39 -16.14 -16.42
N LEU A 86 23.35 -16.02 -15.49
CA LEU A 86 23.35 -14.90 -14.55
C LEU A 86 23.42 -13.56 -15.29
N ILE A 87 24.41 -13.40 -16.17
CA ILE A 87 24.62 -12.16 -16.92
C ILE A 87 23.36 -11.83 -17.73
N ALA A 88 22.85 -12.79 -18.49
CA ALA A 88 21.70 -12.49 -19.34
C ALA A 88 20.38 -12.36 -18.55
N SER A 89 20.24 -12.95 -17.36
CA SER A 89 19.13 -12.61 -16.43
C SER A 89 19.23 -11.16 -15.96
N LEU A 90 20.44 -10.72 -15.56
CA LEU A 90 20.68 -9.34 -15.12
C LEU A 90 20.37 -8.35 -16.25
N LEU A 91 20.83 -8.62 -17.47
CA LEU A 91 20.53 -7.80 -18.63
C LEU A 91 19.01 -7.71 -18.89
N MET A 92 18.27 -8.82 -18.79
CA MET A 92 16.82 -8.78 -19.00
C MET A 92 16.09 -8.02 -17.89
N VAL A 93 16.46 -8.19 -16.63
CA VAL A 93 15.90 -7.42 -15.51
C VAL A 93 16.19 -5.93 -15.69
N LEU A 94 17.43 -5.56 -16.01
CA LEU A 94 17.83 -4.17 -16.27
C LEU A 94 17.07 -3.58 -17.45
N THR A 95 16.93 -4.33 -18.54
CA THR A 95 16.18 -3.88 -19.72
C THR A 95 14.71 -3.59 -19.35
N GLY A 96 14.05 -4.50 -18.63
CA GLY A 96 12.68 -4.29 -18.17
C GLY A 96 12.54 -3.09 -17.23
N PHE A 97 13.49 -2.91 -16.33
CA PHE A 97 13.52 -1.78 -15.40
C PHE A 97 13.71 -0.43 -16.12
N VAL A 98 14.62 -0.38 -17.10
CA VAL A 98 14.89 0.83 -17.91
C VAL A 98 13.66 1.21 -18.73
N ILE A 99 12.91 0.26 -19.27
CA ILE A 99 11.67 0.55 -20.02
C ILE A 99 10.66 1.34 -19.19
N VAL A 100 10.56 1.07 -17.89
CA VAL A 100 9.65 1.81 -17.00
C VAL A 100 10.29 3.12 -16.52
N THR A 101 11.59 3.10 -16.24
CA THR A 101 12.30 4.24 -15.66
C THR A 101 12.57 5.36 -16.68
N ALA A 102 12.86 5.01 -17.94
CA ALA A 102 13.21 5.98 -18.96
C ALA A 102 12.10 7.02 -19.22
N PRO A 103 10.81 6.64 -19.38
CA PRO A 103 9.73 7.63 -19.52
C PRO A 103 9.64 8.62 -18.36
N VAL A 104 9.85 8.16 -17.12
CA VAL A 104 9.85 9.02 -15.93
C VAL A 104 10.99 10.02 -16.01
N LEU A 105 12.23 9.56 -16.22
CA LEU A 105 13.39 10.44 -16.28
C LEU A 105 13.32 11.41 -17.46
N LEU A 106 12.87 10.96 -18.63
CA LEU A 106 12.71 11.82 -19.80
C LEU A 106 11.65 12.90 -19.57
N TYR A 107 10.54 12.58 -18.90
CA TYR A 107 9.52 13.56 -18.55
C TYR A 107 10.08 14.65 -17.64
N PHE A 108 10.74 14.29 -16.54
CA PHE A 108 11.30 15.26 -15.60
C PHE A 108 12.49 16.04 -16.20
N HIS A 109 13.29 15.40 -17.06
CA HIS A 109 14.34 16.07 -17.81
C HIS A 109 13.76 17.15 -18.73
N GLY A 110 12.72 16.83 -19.51
CA GLY A 110 12.06 17.79 -20.40
C GLY A 110 11.43 18.99 -19.70
N HIS A 111 11.18 18.88 -18.38
CA HIS A 111 10.64 19.95 -17.55
C HIS A 111 11.69 20.62 -16.63
N ASN A 112 12.99 20.31 -16.78
CA ASN A 112 14.06 20.78 -15.88
C ASN A 112 13.80 20.47 -14.39
N ALA A 113 13.10 19.37 -14.10
CA ALA A 113 12.63 19.02 -12.77
C ALA A 113 13.28 17.72 -12.24
N LEU A 114 14.43 17.32 -12.79
CA LEU A 114 15.17 16.14 -12.30
C LEU A 114 15.63 16.34 -10.85
N ASP A 115 16.14 17.51 -10.50
CA ASP A 115 16.58 17.79 -9.13
C ASP A 115 15.42 17.73 -8.15
N ASP A 116 14.25 18.28 -8.52
CA ASP A 116 13.01 18.18 -7.73
C ASP A 116 12.55 16.73 -7.57
N LEU A 117 12.64 15.91 -8.63
CA LEU A 117 12.34 14.49 -8.56
C LEU A 117 13.28 13.79 -7.58
N PHE A 118 14.59 14.00 -7.70
CA PHE A 118 15.57 13.31 -6.86
C PHE A 118 15.45 13.72 -5.40
N TYR A 119 15.29 15.03 -5.15
CA TYR A 119 15.09 15.57 -3.82
C TYR A 119 13.78 15.05 -3.21
N THR A 120 12.66 15.21 -3.90
CA THR A 120 11.35 14.84 -3.35
C THR A 120 11.17 13.34 -3.22
N TYR A 121 11.52 12.57 -4.26
CA TYR A 121 11.27 11.13 -4.27
C TYR A 121 12.27 10.35 -3.42
N PHE A 122 13.57 10.66 -3.50
CA PHE A 122 14.59 9.93 -2.76
C PHE A 122 14.94 10.63 -1.45
N TYR A 123 15.39 11.88 -1.49
CA TYR A 123 15.91 12.53 -0.29
C TYR A 123 14.84 12.67 0.80
N CYS A 124 13.66 13.22 0.48
CA CYS A 124 12.59 13.37 1.46
C CYS A 124 12.14 12.02 2.03
N ASN A 125 11.85 11.01 1.19
CA ASN A 125 11.39 9.70 1.66
C ASN A 125 12.45 8.92 2.48
N ILE A 126 13.74 9.05 2.17
CA ILE A 126 14.81 8.32 2.86
C ILE A 126 15.20 9.02 4.17
N PHE A 127 15.32 10.36 4.14
CA PHE A 127 15.92 11.12 5.23
C PHE A 127 14.91 11.89 6.08
N LEU A 128 13.91 12.53 5.48
CA LEU A 128 12.97 13.41 6.19
C LEU A 128 11.77 12.69 6.80
N TYR A 129 11.44 11.48 6.33
CA TYR A 129 10.37 10.66 6.94
C TYR A 129 10.86 9.79 8.10
N ASN A 130 12.16 9.76 8.38
CA ASN A 130 12.79 8.77 9.28
C ASN A 130 13.46 9.43 10.49
N SER A 131 12.73 10.31 11.19
CA SER A 131 13.16 11.04 12.39
C SER A 131 13.26 10.19 13.67
N GLY A 132 13.08 8.86 13.58
CA GLY A 132 13.14 7.95 14.72
C GLY A 132 14.56 7.45 15.05
N SER A 133 14.82 7.15 16.33
CA SER A 133 16.09 6.57 16.78
C SER A 133 16.34 5.20 16.12
N LYS A 134 17.41 5.10 15.32
CA LYS A 134 17.83 3.85 14.65
C LYS A 134 18.17 2.71 15.63
N LEU A 135 18.52 3.02 16.88
CA LEU A 135 18.87 2.02 17.90
C LEU A 135 17.66 1.19 18.37
N LEU A 136 16.44 1.67 18.15
CA LEU A 136 15.21 1.01 18.61
C LEU A 136 14.54 0.14 17.54
N ILE A 137 15.09 0.06 16.32
CA ILE A 137 14.51 -0.70 15.20
C ILE A 137 14.16 -2.16 15.59
N PRO A 138 15.00 -2.94 16.30
CA PRO A 138 14.64 -4.30 16.70
C PRO A 138 13.43 -4.36 17.65
N VAL A 139 13.31 -3.38 18.55
CA VAL A 139 12.17 -3.27 19.48
C VAL A 139 10.90 -2.93 18.73
N TYR A 140 10.96 -1.95 17.82
CA TYR A 140 9.83 -1.59 16.97
C TYR A 140 9.39 -2.76 16.08
N PHE A 141 10.32 -3.54 15.54
CA PHE A 141 10.00 -4.74 14.76
C PHE A 141 9.16 -5.76 15.57
N VAL A 142 9.56 -6.06 16.80
CA VAL A 142 8.82 -6.99 17.69
C VAL A 142 7.45 -6.42 18.01
N PHE A 143 7.37 -5.15 18.42
CA PHE A 143 6.12 -4.49 18.75
C PHE A 143 5.16 -4.45 17.55
N ASN A 144 5.64 -4.05 16.38
CA ASN A 144 4.86 -3.99 15.14
C ASN A 144 4.38 -5.39 14.72
N THR A 145 5.18 -6.43 14.95
CA THR A 145 4.78 -7.82 14.70
C THR A 145 3.66 -8.26 15.63
N LEU A 146 3.77 -8.01 16.93
CA LEU A 146 2.71 -8.32 17.90
C LEU A 146 1.42 -7.55 17.59
N LYS A 147 1.56 -6.28 17.22
CA LYS A 147 0.45 -5.44 16.78
C LYS A 147 -0.22 -6.00 15.52
N ASN A 148 0.56 -6.41 14.52
CA ASN A 148 0.06 -7.05 13.30
C ASN A 148 -0.76 -8.31 13.61
N ILE A 149 -0.26 -9.16 14.51
CA ILE A 149 -0.96 -10.38 14.96
C ILE A 149 -2.31 -10.02 15.59
N GLY A 150 -2.30 -9.09 16.55
CA GLY A 150 -3.51 -8.71 17.29
C GLY A 150 -4.56 -8.01 16.41
N GLN A 151 -4.11 -7.16 15.49
CA GLN A 151 -4.99 -6.41 14.60
C GLN A 151 -5.51 -7.22 13.40
N ASN A 152 -4.81 -8.28 13.00
CA ASN A 152 -5.14 -9.10 11.84
C ASN A 152 -5.26 -10.58 12.23
N ILE A 153 -6.06 -10.86 13.27
CA ILE A 153 -6.18 -12.17 13.93
C ILE A 153 -6.62 -13.33 13.02
N VAL A 154 -7.29 -13.05 11.91
CA VAL A 154 -7.63 -14.08 10.91
C VAL A 154 -6.52 -14.20 9.86
N LEU A 155 -6.13 -13.07 9.28
CA LEU A 155 -5.19 -13.03 8.15
C LEU A 155 -3.81 -13.57 8.53
N PHE A 156 -3.27 -13.15 9.68
CA PHE A 156 -1.90 -13.50 10.06
C PHE A 156 -1.74 -15.00 10.34
N PRO A 157 -2.58 -15.67 11.15
CA PRO A 157 -2.50 -17.11 11.34
C PRO A 157 -2.71 -17.92 10.06
N VAL A 158 -3.62 -17.49 9.18
CA VAL A 158 -3.85 -18.15 7.89
C VAL A 158 -2.59 -18.09 7.04
N MET A 159 -1.97 -16.91 6.93
CA MET A 159 -0.73 -16.73 6.20
C MET A 159 0.41 -17.60 6.78
N VAL A 160 0.59 -17.60 8.11
CA VAL A 160 1.61 -18.42 8.80
C VAL A 160 1.36 -19.92 8.57
N LEU A 161 0.10 -20.38 8.66
CA LEU A 161 -0.26 -21.77 8.38
C LEU A 161 0.12 -22.16 6.95
N GLY A 162 -0.16 -21.28 5.98
CA GLY A 162 0.22 -21.46 4.59
C GLY A 162 1.72 -21.63 4.40
N ILE A 163 2.51 -20.71 4.94
CA ILE A 163 3.98 -20.76 4.88
C ILE A 163 4.49 -22.02 5.58
N TYR A 164 3.99 -22.36 6.77
CA TYR A 164 4.37 -23.57 7.48
C TYR A 164 4.13 -24.82 6.62
N LYS A 165 2.91 -24.98 6.10
CA LYS A 165 2.54 -26.15 5.30
C LYS A 165 3.27 -26.23 3.96
N PHE A 166 3.43 -25.13 3.24
CA PHE A 166 4.05 -25.14 1.91
C PHE A 166 5.57 -25.11 1.96
N ALA A 167 6.17 -24.32 2.86
CA ALA A 167 7.62 -24.11 2.90
C ALA A 167 8.35 -25.01 3.91
N LEU A 168 7.73 -25.31 5.06
CA LEU A 168 8.38 -26.07 6.14
C LEU A 168 8.03 -27.57 6.12
N THR A 169 6.92 -27.94 5.49
CA THR A 169 6.58 -29.36 5.25
C THR A 169 6.80 -29.77 3.79
N SER A 170 6.69 -31.07 3.48
CA SER A 170 6.70 -31.59 2.10
C SER A 170 5.30 -31.94 1.58
N LYS A 171 4.23 -31.55 2.30
CA LYS A 171 2.85 -31.94 1.95
C LYS A 171 2.45 -31.42 0.56
N TYR A 172 2.62 -30.12 0.31
CA TYR A 172 2.20 -29.47 -0.94
C TYR A 172 3.35 -29.28 -1.93
N LEU A 173 4.53 -28.88 -1.45
CA LEU A 173 5.72 -28.67 -2.30
C LEU A 173 6.77 -29.73 -2.00
N LYS A 174 6.93 -30.70 -2.90
CA LYS A 174 7.98 -31.72 -2.78
C LYS A 174 9.38 -31.14 -3.07
N ASN A 175 9.47 -30.15 -3.98
CA ASN A 175 10.73 -29.56 -4.37
C ASN A 175 11.30 -28.67 -3.25
N ARG A 176 12.43 -29.08 -2.65
CA ARG A 176 13.12 -28.34 -1.58
C ARG A 176 13.50 -26.90 -1.99
N THR A 177 13.80 -26.67 -3.26
CA THR A 177 14.18 -25.36 -3.79
C THR A 177 12.98 -24.43 -3.82
N ALA A 178 11.83 -24.88 -4.33
CA ALA A 178 10.58 -24.11 -4.35
C ALA A 178 10.16 -23.70 -2.93
N ARG A 179 10.30 -24.60 -1.96
CA ARG A 179 10.03 -24.33 -0.55
C ARG A 179 10.91 -23.24 0.05
N ARG A 180 12.23 -23.33 -0.19
CA ARG A 180 13.20 -22.34 0.29
C ARG A 180 12.98 -20.99 -0.36
N PHE A 181 12.68 -20.97 -1.66
CA PHE A 181 12.31 -19.76 -2.38
C PHE A 181 11.11 -19.08 -1.70
N LEU A 182 10.01 -19.83 -1.50
CA LEU A 182 8.80 -19.31 -0.86
C LEU A 182 9.10 -18.71 0.53
N LEU A 183 9.90 -19.40 1.34
CA LEU A 183 10.29 -18.93 2.66
C LEU A 183 11.12 -17.64 2.58
N VAL A 184 12.12 -17.60 1.70
CA VAL A 184 13.02 -16.44 1.54
C VAL A 184 12.24 -15.22 1.05
N THR A 185 11.39 -15.37 0.03
CA THR A 185 10.56 -14.27 -0.47
C THR A 185 9.57 -13.78 0.59
N PHE A 186 8.97 -14.69 1.37
CA PHE A 186 8.07 -14.30 2.46
C PHE A 186 8.79 -13.50 3.54
N VAL A 187 9.92 -14.03 4.05
CA VAL A 187 10.69 -13.39 5.12
C VAL A 187 11.18 -12.01 4.68
N ILE A 188 11.77 -11.89 3.49
CA ILE A 188 12.30 -10.60 3.02
C ILE A 188 11.17 -9.61 2.72
N SER A 189 10.03 -10.06 2.18
CA SER A 189 8.85 -9.19 2.00
C SER A 189 8.34 -8.67 3.34
N TYR A 190 8.22 -9.54 4.34
CA TYR A 190 7.75 -9.16 5.67
C TYR A 190 8.73 -8.21 6.36
N LEU A 191 10.04 -8.48 6.29
CA LEU A 191 11.07 -7.59 6.79
C LEU A 191 11.02 -6.22 6.08
N GLY A 192 10.89 -6.20 4.75
CA GLY A 192 10.82 -4.96 3.99
C GLY A 192 9.74 -3.98 4.45
N VAL A 193 8.60 -4.50 4.94
CA VAL A 193 7.49 -3.66 5.45
C VAL A 193 7.47 -3.43 6.95
N THR A 194 8.23 -4.21 7.73
CA THR A 194 8.26 -4.11 9.20
C THR A 194 9.53 -3.49 9.74
N PHE A 195 10.59 -3.45 8.94
CA PHE A 195 11.90 -2.89 9.27
C PHE A 195 11.93 -1.38 8.99
N SER A 196 11.00 -0.65 9.64
CA SER A 196 10.89 0.81 9.57
C SER A 196 10.51 1.36 10.94
N ASN A 197 11.00 2.55 11.28
CA ASN A 197 10.62 3.27 12.51
C ASN A 197 9.19 3.81 12.43
N VAL A 198 8.67 4.02 11.21
CA VAL A 198 7.31 4.46 10.95
C VAL A 198 6.50 3.30 10.39
N TRP A 199 5.35 3.04 11.00
CA TRP A 199 4.50 1.90 10.68
C TRP A 199 3.05 2.34 10.49
N TYR A 200 2.41 1.84 9.43
CA TYR A 200 0.99 2.06 9.14
C TYR A 200 0.25 0.74 8.99
N ASP A 201 -1.04 0.73 9.35
CA ASP A 201 -1.91 -0.46 9.32
C ASP A 201 -1.89 -1.16 7.94
N TYR A 202 -1.79 -0.39 6.85
CA TYR A 202 -1.85 -0.90 5.47
C TYR A 202 -0.56 -1.55 4.96
N TYR A 203 0.57 -1.44 5.66
CA TYR A 203 1.84 -2.02 5.22
C TYR A 203 1.82 -3.54 5.12
N LEU A 204 1.03 -4.22 5.95
CA LEU A 204 0.87 -5.68 5.88
C LEU A 204 0.12 -6.11 4.62
N LEU A 205 -0.57 -5.20 3.93
CA LEU A 205 -1.38 -5.54 2.76
C LEU A 205 -0.55 -6.19 1.65
N ILE A 206 0.69 -5.76 1.44
CA ILE A 206 1.56 -6.31 0.40
C ILE A 206 1.92 -7.79 0.60
N VAL A 207 2.04 -8.23 1.87
CA VAL A 207 2.36 -9.64 2.16
C VAL A 207 1.14 -10.54 2.10
N THR A 208 -0.05 -9.98 1.92
CA THR A 208 -1.28 -10.79 1.81
C THR A 208 -1.33 -11.67 0.56
N GLY A 209 -0.47 -11.42 -0.43
CA GLY A 209 -0.28 -12.34 -1.56
C GLY A 209 0.07 -13.77 -1.11
N PHE A 210 0.75 -13.94 0.03
CA PHE A 210 1.11 -15.24 0.60
C PHE A 210 -0.07 -15.96 1.27
N THR A 211 -1.18 -15.26 1.54
CA THR A 211 -2.37 -15.85 2.20
C THR A 211 -3.00 -16.96 1.37
N VAL A 212 -2.79 -16.97 0.04
CA VAL A 212 -3.29 -18.01 -0.86
C VAL A 212 -2.89 -19.42 -0.41
N PHE A 213 -1.65 -19.60 0.06
CA PHE A 213 -1.17 -20.89 0.57
C PHE A 213 -1.89 -21.31 1.85
N GLY A 214 -2.25 -20.33 2.69
CA GLY A 214 -3.01 -20.54 3.91
C GLY A 214 -4.43 -21.00 3.63
N VAL A 215 -5.09 -20.36 2.67
CA VAL A 215 -6.43 -20.74 2.23
C VAL A 215 -6.45 -22.15 1.67
N ILE A 216 -5.46 -22.52 0.84
CA ILE A 216 -5.32 -23.89 0.32
C ILE A 216 -5.13 -24.89 1.47
N ALA A 217 -4.26 -24.58 2.43
CA ALA A 217 -4.01 -25.44 3.58
C ALA A 217 -5.26 -25.61 4.46
N LEU A 218 -6.02 -24.54 4.68
CA LEU A 218 -7.28 -24.59 5.42
C LEU A 218 -8.33 -25.43 4.69
N TYR A 219 -8.45 -25.26 3.38
CA TYR A 219 -9.39 -26.03 2.56
C TYR A 219 -9.10 -27.53 2.67
N ASP A 220 -7.83 -27.92 2.55
CA ASP A 220 -7.41 -29.32 2.65
C ASP A 220 -7.62 -29.90 4.06
N LEU A 221 -7.32 -29.14 5.13
CA LEU A 221 -7.62 -29.54 6.50
C LEU A 221 -9.14 -29.70 6.75
N PHE A 222 -9.94 -28.83 6.14
CA PHE A 222 -11.40 -28.94 6.19
C PHE A 222 -11.88 -30.19 5.44
N GLU A 223 -11.30 -30.45 4.26
CA GLU A 223 -11.62 -31.61 3.43
C GLU A 223 -11.33 -32.92 4.17
N GLU A 224 -10.14 -33.06 4.73
CA GLU A 224 -9.69 -34.24 5.49
C GLU A 224 -10.62 -34.54 6.69
N LYS A 225 -11.06 -33.50 7.41
CA LYS A 225 -11.75 -33.66 8.69
C LYS A 225 -13.28 -33.70 8.59
N TYR A 226 -13.88 -33.00 7.63
CA TYR A 226 -15.32 -32.73 7.62
C TYR A 226 -16.04 -33.12 6.34
N ARG A 227 -15.34 -33.37 5.21
CA ARG A 227 -16.00 -33.67 3.93
C ARG A 227 -16.96 -34.84 4.03
N LEU A 228 -16.51 -35.96 4.61
CA LEU A 228 -17.34 -37.17 4.74
C LEU A 228 -18.58 -36.92 5.60
N LYS A 229 -18.43 -36.27 6.76
CA LYS A 229 -19.54 -35.98 7.69
C LYS A 229 -20.59 -35.01 7.11
N ILE A 230 -20.16 -34.04 6.30
CA ILE A 230 -21.08 -33.07 5.65
C ILE A 230 -21.77 -33.72 4.45
N VAL A 231 -21.04 -34.48 3.65
CA VAL A 231 -21.55 -35.22 2.50
C VAL A 231 -22.59 -36.27 2.90
N GLU A 232 -22.41 -36.90 4.06
CA GLU A 232 -23.41 -37.81 4.64
C GLU A 232 -24.72 -37.09 5.00
N LYS A 233 -24.63 -35.88 5.58
CA LYS A 233 -25.79 -35.09 6.01
C LYS A 233 -26.49 -34.33 4.87
N ILE A 234 -25.76 -33.92 3.84
CA ILE A 234 -26.29 -33.16 2.70
C ILE A 234 -25.76 -33.79 1.40
N PRO A 235 -26.44 -34.83 0.88
CA PRO A 235 -25.96 -35.61 -0.27
C PRO A 235 -25.74 -34.79 -1.54
N LYS A 236 -26.46 -33.67 -1.70
CA LYS A 236 -26.33 -32.74 -2.84
C LYS A 236 -24.96 -32.04 -2.89
N LEU A 237 -24.26 -31.90 -1.75
CA LEU A 237 -22.90 -31.32 -1.67
C LEU A 237 -21.79 -32.32 -2.08
N LYS A 238 -22.14 -33.55 -2.49
CA LYS A 238 -21.20 -34.48 -3.16
C LYS A 238 -20.65 -33.92 -4.46
N ASP A 239 -21.42 -33.06 -5.14
CA ASP A 239 -20.95 -32.36 -6.31
C ASP A 239 -19.92 -31.29 -5.90
N VAL A 240 -18.65 -31.58 -6.20
CA VAL A 240 -17.51 -30.69 -5.95
C VAL A 240 -17.71 -29.33 -6.64
N LYS A 241 -18.43 -29.26 -7.77
CA LYS A 241 -18.77 -27.99 -8.43
C LYS A 241 -19.74 -27.18 -7.59
N LEU A 242 -20.76 -27.81 -7.01
CA LEU A 242 -21.72 -27.13 -6.12
C LEU A 242 -21.03 -26.62 -4.85
N MET A 243 -20.17 -27.42 -4.23
CA MET A 243 -19.41 -27.01 -3.04
C MET A 243 -18.50 -25.81 -3.31
N LYS A 244 -17.76 -25.82 -4.44
CA LYS A 244 -16.92 -24.69 -4.85
C LYS A 244 -17.75 -23.41 -5.05
N ARG A 245 -18.91 -23.52 -5.73
CA ARG A 245 -19.84 -22.39 -5.90
C ARG A 245 -20.32 -21.86 -4.56
N THR A 246 -20.72 -22.74 -3.64
CA THR A 246 -21.17 -22.37 -2.30
C THR A 246 -20.08 -21.63 -1.54
N ILE A 247 -18.83 -22.11 -1.56
CA ILE A 247 -17.69 -21.42 -0.92
C ILE A 247 -17.49 -20.02 -1.51
N VAL A 248 -17.54 -19.88 -2.84
CA VAL A 248 -17.41 -18.57 -3.50
C VAL A 248 -18.54 -17.63 -3.10
N ILE A 249 -19.78 -18.11 -3.10
CA ILE A 249 -20.97 -17.32 -2.71
C ILE A 249 -20.86 -16.88 -1.24
N PHE A 250 -20.53 -17.79 -0.32
CA PHE A 250 -20.35 -17.43 1.09
C PHE A 250 -19.16 -16.49 1.30
N SER A 251 -18.07 -16.65 0.55
CA SER A 251 -16.92 -15.74 0.64
C SER A 251 -17.28 -14.34 0.15
N LEU A 252 -18.01 -14.25 -0.97
CA LEU A 252 -18.51 -12.97 -1.50
C LEU A 252 -19.51 -12.33 -0.53
N ALA A 253 -20.48 -13.09 -0.02
CA ALA A 253 -21.43 -12.60 0.97
C ALA A 253 -20.71 -12.12 2.24
N TYR A 254 -19.71 -12.86 2.73
CA TYR A 254 -18.92 -12.46 3.88
C TYR A 254 -18.15 -11.16 3.61
N VAL A 255 -17.52 -11.03 2.43
CA VAL A 255 -16.85 -9.78 2.05
C VAL A 255 -17.85 -8.62 1.97
N LEU A 256 -19.01 -8.81 1.34
CA LEU A 256 -20.01 -7.75 1.21
C LEU A 256 -20.55 -7.29 2.57
N LEU A 257 -20.77 -8.23 3.50
CA LEU A 257 -21.35 -7.93 4.82
C LEU A 257 -20.32 -7.44 5.85
N PHE A 258 -19.06 -7.85 5.73
CA PHE A 258 -18.04 -7.62 6.78
C PHE A 258 -16.78 -6.88 6.26
N ASN A 259 -16.80 -6.28 5.07
CA ASN A 259 -15.67 -5.47 4.61
C ASN A 259 -15.52 -4.18 5.43
N ASN A 260 -14.28 -3.72 5.57
CA ASN A 260 -13.95 -2.50 6.31
C ASN A 260 -14.50 -1.23 5.66
N CYS A 261 -14.92 -1.30 4.40
CA CYS A 261 -15.51 -0.19 3.67
C CYS A 261 -17.04 -0.12 3.84
N MET A 262 -17.67 -1.10 4.49
CA MET A 262 -19.13 -1.16 4.63
C MET A 262 -19.73 0.10 5.26
N PRO A 263 -19.10 0.74 6.26
CA PRO A 263 -19.65 1.99 6.81
C PRO A 263 -19.67 3.17 5.83
N TYR A 264 -18.97 3.07 4.70
CA TYR A 264 -18.98 4.08 3.63
C TYR A 264 -19.87 3.67 2.44
N LEU A 265 -20.29 2.41 2.37
CA LEU A 265 -21.20 1.96 1.32
C LEU A 265 -22.57 2.60 1.53
N PHE A 266 -23.19 3.04 0.43
CA PHE A 266 -24.52 3.65 0.39
C PHE A 266 -24.67 5.01 1.07
N ARG A 267 -23.58 5.68 1.48
CA ARG A 267 -23.64 7.06 1.98
C ARG A 267 -23.78 8.06 0.85
N GLY A 268 -24.57 9.10 1.07
CA GLY A 268 -24.71 10.22 0.16
C GLY A 268 -23.44 11.05 0.08
N LYS A 269 -23.13 11.62 -1.09
CA LYS A 269 -21.93 12.45 -1.27
C LYS A 269 -21.83 13.57 -0.24
N LEU A 270 -22.92 14.31 0.01
CA LEU A 270 -22.94 15.45 0.93
C LEU A 270 -22.74 15.07 2.42
N GLU A 271 -22.76 13.79 2.76
CA GLU A 271 -22.40 13.33 4.11
C GLU A 271 -20.88 13.37 4.36
N TYR A 272 -20.08 13.52 3.30
CA TYR A 272 -18.63 13.63 3.38
C TYR A 272 -18.21 15.11 3.42
N PRO A 273 -17.30 15.50 4.34
CA PRO A 273 -16.74 16.86 4.41
C PRO A 273 -16.27 17.40 3.05
N GLN A 274 -15.64 16.54 2.25
CA GLN A 274 -15.07 16.89 0.94
C GLN A 274 -16.13 17.41 -0.02
N TYR A 275 -17.21 16.67 -0.20
CA TYR A 275 -18.29 17.06 -1.11
C TYR A 275 -19.19 18.15 -0.52
N LYS A 276 -19.35 18.19 0.80
CA LYS A 276 -20.07 19.30 1.46
C LYS A 276 -19.34 20.62 1.20
N PHE A 277 -18.02 20.67 1.41
CA PHE A 277 -17.21 21.87 1.14
C PHE A 277 -17.16 22.19 -0.35
N ALA A 278 -16.99 21.20 -1.22
CA ALA A 278 -17.07 21.38 -2.66
C ALA A 278 -18.38 22.05 -3.10
N SER A 279 -19.52 21.68 -2.49
CA SER A 279 -20.82 22.30 -2.82
C SER A 279 -20.92 23.80 -2.48
N ILE A 280 -20.03 24.29 -1.59
CA ILE A 280 -19.95 25.70 -1.22
C ILE A 280 -18.92 26.41 -2.09
N ILE A 281 -17.71 25.85 -2.17
CA ILE A 281 -16.59 26.37 -2.97
C ILE A 281 -16.99 26.56 -4.44
N ASN A 282 -17.68 25.57 -5.01
CA ASN A 282 -18.03 25.58 -6.44
C ASN A 282 -19.15 26.58 -6.79
N LYS A 283 -19.70 27.32 -5.83
CA LYS A 283 -20.57 28.47 -6.10
C LYS A 283 -19.79 29.69 -6.60
N ARG A 284 -18.48 29.76 -6.29
CA ARG A 284 -17.58 30.80 -6.75
C ARG A 284 -16.91 30.35 -8.04
N GLU A 285 -16.97 31.19 -9.06
CA GLU A 285 -16.30 30.94 -10.32
C GLU A 285 -14.78 31.05 -10.15
N ASN A 286 -14.02 30.13 -10.76
CA ASN A 286 -12.56 30.07 -10.68
C ASN A 286 -12.02 30.10 -9.23
N ALA A 287 -12.72 29.42 -8.32
CA ALA A 287 -12.33 29.36 -6.92
C ALA A 287 -10.94 28.73 -6.73
N THR A 288 -10.15 29.34 -5.85
CA THR A 288 -8.85 28.81 -5.41
C THR A 288 -8.93 28.28 -3.98
N MET A 289 -8.11 27.28 -3.65
CA MET A 289 -8.13 26.63 -2.33
C MET A 289 -6.73 26.26 -1.85
N LEU A 290 -6.53 26.30 -0.53
CA LEU A 290 -5.39 25.69 0.17
C LEU A 290 -5.88 24.61 1.15
N ASN A 291 -5.24 23.43 1.15
CA ASN A 291 -5.38 22.45 2.21
C ASN A 291 -4.27 22.69 3.26
N TYR A 292 -4.64 23.23 4.41
CA TYR A 292 -3.70 23.74 5.40
C TYR A 292 -3.43 22.75 6.54
N GLY A 293 -2.15 22.41 6.72
CA GLY A 293 -1.68 21.67 7.90
C GLY A 293 -1.92 20.16 7.86
N PHE A 294 -2.34 19.58 6.73
CA PHE A 294 -2.47 18.14 6.57
C PHE A 294 -2.39 17.65 5.12
N VAL A 295 -2.19 16.32 4.96
CA VAL A 295 -2.25 15.64 3.66
C VAL A 295 -3.67 15.70 3.13
N ASP A 296 -3.84 16.05 1.85
CA ASP A 296 -5.15 16.21 1.24
C ASP A 296 -6.01 14.96 1.40
N GLY A 297 -7.20 15.16 1.96
CA GLY A 297 -8.18 14.11 2.19
C GLY A 297 -9.14 13.91 1.01
N GLY A 298 -8.79 14.41 -0.18
CA GLY A 298 -9.62 14.41 -1.38
C GLY A 298 -10.46 15.68 -1.55
N PHE A 299 -10.08 16.81 -0.93
CA PHE A 299 -10.82 18.07 -1.09
C PHE A 299 -10.65 18.65 -2.49
N TYR A 300 -9.43 18.61 -3.04
CA TYR A 300 -9.19 19.05 -4.42
C TYR A 300 -9.92 18.17 -5.43
N PHE A 301 -9.94 16.85 -5.21
CA PHE A 301 -10.69 15.92 -6.06
C PHE A 301 -12.20 16.22 -6.02
N ALA A 302 -12.77 16.45 -4.83
CA ALA A 302 -14.20 16.68 -4.68
C ALA A 302 -14.65 18.04 -5.24
N SER A 303 -13.83 19.09 -5.11
CA SER A 303 -14.12 20.41 -5.68
C SER A 303 -13.85 20.48 -7.18
N GLY A 304 -12.93 19.66 -7.69
CA GLY A 304 -12.46 19.75 -9.08
C GLY A 304 -11.42 20.85 -9.30
N ILE A 305 -10.87 21.41 -8.22
CA ILE A 305 -9.82 22.44 -8.26
C ILE A 305 -8.46 21.76 -8.46
N GLN A 306 -7.66 22.29 -9.39
CA GLN A 306 -6.25 21.91 -9.53
C GLN A 306 -5.39 22.75 -8.56
N PRO A 307 -4.48 22.13 -7.80
CA PRO A 307 -3.59 22.91 -6.94
C PRO A 307 -2.63 23.79 -7.76
N GLU A 308 -2.59 25.09 -7.46
CA GLU A 308 -1.68 26.04 -8.12
C GLU A 308 -0.37 26.25 -7.35
N MET A 309 -0.38 25.92 -6.06
CA MET A 309 0.74 26.17 -5.14
C MET A 309 1.57 24.89 -4.94
N LYS A 310 2.90 25.03 -4.85
CA LYS A 310 3.81 23.89 -4.59
C LYS A 310 3.45 23.14 -3.30
N PHE A 311 3.19 23.87 -2.21
CA PHE A 311 2.80 23.31 -0.91
C PHE A 311 1.29 23.41 -0.68
N PHE A 312 0.51 22.87 -1.60
CA PHE A 312 -0.95 22.86 -1.53
C PHE A 312 -1.56 21.99 -0.41
N GLN A 313 -0.72 21.17 0.22
CA GLN A 313 -1.00 20.27 1.35
C GLN A 313 0.26 20.12 2.21
N THR A 314 0.11 19.58 3.41
CA THR A 314 1.24 19.27 4.31
C THR A 314 1.50 17.77 4.38
N ASN A 315 2.69 17.35 3.98
CA ASN A 315 3.13 15.96 4.13
C ASN A 315 3.49 15.62 5.59
N ASN A 316 3.63 14.34 5.93
CA ASN A 316 3.97 13.90 7.29
C ASN A 316 5.44 14.15 7.67
N ILE A 317 5.99 15.32 7.30
CA ILE A 317 7.34 15.79 7.64
C ILE A 317 7.17 16.90 8.68
N THR A 318 7.98 16.87 9.75
CA THR A 318 7.83 17.85 10.83
C THR A 318 8.32 19.23 10.39
N TYR A 319 7.93 20.26 11.13
CA TYR A 319 8.40 21.63 10.89
C TYR A 319 9.92 21.72 11.00
N GLU A 320 10.52 21.03 11.97
CA GLU A 320 11.96 21.06 12.23
C GLU A 320 12.77 20.46 11.06
N GLU A 321 12.21 19.45 10.38
CA GLU A 321 12.86 18.79 9.25
C GLU A 321 12.62 19.51 7.92
N PHE A 322 11.47 20.19 7.76
CA PHE A 322 11.14 20.89 6.52
C PHE A 322 10.26 22.12 6.76
N PRO A 323 10.83 23.22 7.29
CA PRO A 323 10.07 24.41 7.67
C PRO A 323 9.46 25.14 6.47
N GLU A 324 10.15 25.13 5.32
CA GLU A 324 9.73 25.79 4.07
C GLU A 324 8.28 25.45 3.69
N MET A 325 7.87 24.20 3.84
CA MET A 325 6.51 23.76 3.53
C MET A 325 5.45 24.46 4.40
N HIS A 326 5.71 24.62 5.69
CA HIS A 326 4.77 25.21 6.64
C HIS A 326 4.79 26.75 6.58
N ASP A 327 5.98 27.32 6.43
CA ASP A 327 6.18 28.77 6.30
C ASP A 327 5.51 29.29 5.03
N GLU A 328 5.63 28.58 3.92
CA GLU A 328 5.01 28.97 2.66
C GLU A 328 3.48 28.89 2.72
N GLN A 329 2.91 27.86 3.36
CA GLN A 329 1.47 27.82 3.61
C GLN A 329 0.99 28.99 4.48
N THR A 330 1.75 29.35 5.51
CA THR A 330 1.46 30.51 6.35
C THR A 330 1.55 31.81 5.56
N ARG A 331 2.54 31.95 4.67
CA ARG A 331 2.70 33.10 3.77
C ARG A 331 1.52 33.25 2.80
N ILE A 332 1.04 32.15 2.21
CA ILE A 332 -0.13 32.14 1.33
C ILE A 332 -1.37 32.66 2.07
N ILE A 333 -1.58 32.22 3.31
CA ILE A 333 -2.68 32.67 4.18
C ILE A 333 -2.50 34.15 4.56
N ALA A 334 -1.30 34.55 4.99
CA ALA A 334 -1.01 35.93 5.38
C ALA A 334 -1.26 36.92 4.23
N ASN A 335 -0.98 36.51 2.99
CA ASN A 335 -1.16 37.34 1.80
C ASN A 335 -2.55 37.19 1.13
N LYS A 336 -3.50 36.48 1.75
CA LYS A 336 -4.86 36.27 1.20
C LYS A 336 -4.86 35.73 -0.26
N GLN A 337 -3.89 34.87 -0.60
CA GLN A 337 -3.66 34.43 -2.00
C GLN A 337 -4.69 33.42 -2.53
N VAL A 338 -5.45 32.77 -1.64
CA VAL A 338 -6.51 31.82 -2.03
C VAL A 338 -7.87 32.31 -1.54
N ASP A 339 -8.94 31.84 -2.16
CA ASP A 339 -10.30 32.19 -1.75
C ASP A 339 -10.75 31.35 -0.54
N PHE A 340 -10.37 30.08 -0.52
CA PHE A 340 -10.75 29.14 0.52
C PHE A 340 -9.54 28.47 1.18
N VAL A 341 -9.65 28.23 2.50
CA VAL A 341 -8.69 27.41 3.23
C VAL A 341 -9.44 26.29 3.93
N VAL A 342 -9.02 25.04 3.69
CA VAL A 342 -9.51 23.88 4.42
C VAL A 342 -8.50 23.53 5.49
N ALA A 343 -8.93 23.52 6.74
CA ALA A 343 -8.12 23.07 7.88
C ALA A 343 -8.83 21.95 8.64
N ARG A 344 -8.11 21.28 9.55
CA ARG A 344 -8.70 20.28 10.44
C ARG A 344 -8.13 20.34 11.85
N VAL A 345 -8.95 19.97 12.82
CA VAL A 345 -8.55 19.76 14.22
C VAL A 345 -9.07 18.42 14.70
N LYS A 346 -8.49 17.82 15.74
CA LYS A 346 -9.11 16.61 16.32
C LYS A 346 -10.46 17.00 16.94
N LYS A 347 -11.44 16.09 16.94
CA LYS A 347 -12.79 16.35 17.48
C LYS A 347 -12.81 16.85 18.93
N ARG A 348 -11.77 16.58 19.71
CA ARG A 348 -11.59 17.01 21.11
C ARG A 348 -10.89 18.37 21.27
N GLU A 349 -10.25 18.86 20.21
CA GLU A 349 -9.50 20.12 20.18
C GLU A 349 -10.45 21.25 19.75
N LYS A 350 -10.16 22.47 20.20
CA LYS A 350 -10.93 23.65 19.80
C LYS A 350 -10.45 24.11 18.42
N ILE A 351 -11.33 24.74 17.65
CA ILE A 351 -10.95 25.29 16.34
C ILE A 351 -9.83 26.34 16.51
N THR A 352 -9.83 27.08 17.62
CA THR A 352 -8.78 28.04 17.99
C THR A 352 -7.40 27.42 18.24
N ASP A 353 -7.29 26.08 18.29
CA ASP A 353 -6.02 25.37 18.47
C ASP A 353 -5.22 25.24 17.16
N ILE A 354 -5.80 25.66 16.02
CA ILE A 354 -5.07 25.76 14.74
C ILE A 354 -3.93 26.77 14.90
N ARG A 355 -2.70 26.29 14.72
CA ARG A 355 -1.47 27.09 14.87
C ARG A 355 -1.23 27.96 13.63
N CYS A 356 -2.11 28.93 13.40
CA CYS A 356 -1.98 29.95 12.36
C CYS A 356 -2.84 31.16 12.73
N PRO A 357 -2.37 32.08 13.59
CA PRO A 357 -3.18 33.23 14.01
C PRO A 357 -3.69 34.06 12.83
N VAL A 358 -2.84 34.28 11.83
CA VAL A 358 -3.17 35.03 10.61
C VAL A 358 -4.32 34.42 9.80
N LEU A 359 -4.61 33.11 9.96
CA LEU A 359 -5.78 32.48 9.35
C LEU A 359 -7.08 33.09 9.87
N PHE A 360 -7.17 33.30 11.19
CA PHE A 360 -8.36 33.88 11.82
C PHE A 360 -8.48 35.38 11.60
N GLU A 361 -7.35 36.06 11.34
CA GLU A 361 -7.32 37.47 10.98
C GLU A 361 -7.84 37.68 9.55
N ASN A 362 -7.33 36.91 8.59
CA ASN A 362 -7.56 37.11 7.17
C ASN A 362 -8.74 36.33 6.58
N TYR A 363 -9.18 35.26 7.23
CA TYR A 363 -10.27 34.40 6.77
C TYR A 363 -11.32 34.21 7.87
N GLU A 364 -12.55 33.97 7.47
CA GLU A 364 -13.67 33.66 8.37
C GLU A 364 -14.15 32.23 8.17
N ILE A 365 -14.69 31.63 9.23
CA ILE A 365 -15.21 30.26 9.18
C ILE A 365 -16.61 30.31 8.57
N ILE A 366 -16.80 29.62 7.45
CA ILE A 366 -18.10 29.56 6.76
C ILE A 366 -18.82 28.23 6.95
N GLU A 367 -18.10 27.14 7.22
CA GLU A 367 -18.71 25.83 7.43
C GLU A 367 -17.80 24.89 8.24
N THR A 368 -18.41 23.93 8.93
CA THR A 368 -17.72 22.81 9.55
C THR A 368 -18.36 21.48 9.16
N ALA A 369 -17.54 20.43 9.10
CA ALA A 369 -18.01 19.10 8.78
C ALA A 369 -17.21 18.04 9.52
N GLU A 370 -17.88 16.94 9.85
CA GLU A 370 -17.26 15.77 10.47
C GLU A 370 -17.62 14.52 9.68
N ASP A 371 -16.65 13.62 9.52
CA ASP A 371 -16.95 12.24 9.15
C ASP A 371 -17.02 11.41 10.45
N ILE A 372 -18.09 10.63 10.63
CA ILE A 372 -18.31 9.78 11.79
C ILE A 372 -17.17 8.78 12.01
N HIS A 373 -16.52 8.33 10.93
CA HIS A 373 -15.40 7.39 11.00
C HIS A 373 -14.04 8.06 11.00
N ASP A 374 -13.99 9.39 11.00
CA ASP A 374 -12.76 10.16 11.14
C ASP A 374 -12.62 10.75 12.55
N ARG A 375 -11.39 11.02 12.96
CA ARG A 375 -11.04 11.60 14.26
C ARG A 375 -10.98 13.13 14.22
N TYR A 376 -11.17 13.70 13.04
CA TYR A 376 -11.04 15.13 12.78
C TYR A 376 -12.39 15.79 12.53
N ARG A 377 -12.47 17.05 12.92
CA ARG A 377 -13.43 18.02 12.42
C ARG A 377 -12.72 18.85 11.37
N TYR A 378 -13.34 18.97 10.20
CA TYR A 378 -12.88 19.80 9.11
C TYR A 378 -13.57 21.15 9.17
N ILE A 379 -12.84 22.19 8.83
CA ILE A 379 -13.27 23.58 8.85
C ILE A 379 -12.97 24.18 7.49
N LEU A 380 -13.98 24.82 6.90
CA LEU A 380 -13.85 25.61 5.69
C LEU A 380 -13.81 27.08 6.07
N PHE A 381 -12.75 27.75 5.64
CA PHE A 381 -12.55 29.17 5.79
C PHE A 381 -12.71 29.85 4.43
N GLU A 382 -13.29 31.05 4.41
CA GLU A 382 -13.37 31.93 3.25
C GLU A 382 -12.61 33.23 3.53
N LYS A 383 -11.92 33.74 2.51
CA LYS A 383 -11.15 34.98 2.58
C LYS A 383 -12.08 36.14 2.93
N LYS A 384 -11.73 36.91 3.97
CA LYS A 384 -12.42 38.17 4.28
C LYS A 384 -12.07 39.22 3.24
N ASP A 385 -13.03 40.08 2.93
CA ASP A 385 -12.81 41.26 2.12
C ASP A 385 -11.71 42.18 2.69
#